data_AF-A0A166X4X8-F1
#
_entry.id   AF-A0A166X4X8-F1
#
_cell.length_a   1.000
_cell.length_b   1.000
_cell.length_c   1.000
_cell.angle_alpha   90.00
_cell.angle_beta   90.00
_cell.angle_gamma   90.00
#
_symmetry.space_group_name_H-M   'P 1'
#
loop_
_entity.id
_entity.type
_entity.pdbx_description
1 polymer ?
#
loop_
_entity_poly.entity_id
_entity_poly.type
_entity_poly.pdbx_seq_one_letter_code
_entity_poly.pdbx_strand_id
1 'polypeptide(L)'
;MAQASESSQRPPESDVDEEFIDDSASDDVLSIEPNAAVPDLFTQPPPVRDALTTATSQAQDETVRECVPLLAATDGDIDYNAHGVSSLLRDNHIRFLQKQLGRFPAPYVAADASRPWFLYWSLNALALLGYDTAVYREDLIKTVRTMQNPSGGIGGGHGQNSHLATTYAVVLALAIVGGEDAYETIDRKSMWRWLSSLKQPSGGIQMTLGGEVDVRGAYCAAVIATLLNLPLDLSTDSPAWTPERPTLFTGLADYVRRCQTFEGGISGKPDGEAHGAYAFCALGCLSILDTPHRIIPKYLDVPRLISWLSSRQYAPEGGFSGRTNKLVDGCYSHWVGGCWPLIDAVLKGASELEDQPTEGRFTPHQGSLYSREGLIRYILCCGQDRSKRGGLRDKPSRPSDAYHTCYVLSGLSSAQHQWDLTYVNEDETILPEPKWVVSPCAEGTQIFDEEDRVGTIHPVYTIPQESVDDMKAYFASRQGF
;
A
#
# COMPACT_ATOMS: atom_id res chain seq x y z
N MET A 1 -18.11 -72.06 -9.29
CA MET A 1 -18.72 -71.44 -10.49
C MET A 1 -19.16 -70.05 -10.06
N ALA A 2 -18.27 -69.07 -10.02
CA ALA A 2 -17.83 -68.26 -11.16
C ALA A 2 -18.96 -67.39 -11.74
N GLN A 3 -19.04 -66.13 -11.29
CA GLN A 3 -18.78 -64.98 -12.15
C GLN A 3 -18.55 -63.74 -11.28
N ALA A 4 -17.39 -63.12 -11.52
CA ALA A 4 -16.87 -61.97 -10.82
C ALA A 4 -17.38 -60.68 -11.47
N SER A 5 -17.61 -59.67 -10.63
CA SER A 5 -17.87 -58.28 -11.01
C SER A 5 -16.56 -57.59 -11.42
N GLU A 6 -16.49 -57.08 -12.64
CA GLU A 6 -15.38 -56.25 -13.10
C GLU A 6 -15.48 -54.84 -12.49
N SER A 7 -14.44 -54.46 -11.74
CA SER A 7 -14.17 -53.09 -11.36
C SER A 7 -13.52 -52.36 -12.52
N SER A 8 -14.13 -51.29 -13.01
CA SER A 8 -13.52 -50.37 -13.97
C SER A 8 -12.39 -49.59 -13.27
N GLN A 9 -11.14 -49.92 -13.62
CA GLN A 9 -9.94 -49.19 -13.24
C GLN A 9 -9.83 -47.92 -14.08
N ARG A 10 -9.59 -46.78 -13.43
CA ARG A 10 -9.16 -45.53 -14.09
C ARG A 10 -7.78 -45.75 -14.73
N PRO A 11 -7.52 -45.21 -15.93
CA PRO A 11 -6.18 -45.25 -16.52
C PRO A 11 -5.25 -44.28 -15.75
N PRO A 12 -3.94 -44.58 -15.72
CA PRO A 12 -2.95 -43.70 -15.09
C PRO A 12 -2.78 -42.43 -15.92
N GLU A 13 -2.60 -41.30 -15.24
CA GLU A 13 -2.15 -40.04 -15.82
C GLU A 13 -0.77 -40.27 -16.46
N SER A 14 -0.67 -40.04 -17.77
CA SER A 14 0.60 -40.07 -18.50
C SER A 14 0.79 -38.76 -19.25
N ASP A 15 2.02 -38.27 -19.11
CA ASP A 15 2.76 -37.37 -20.00
C ASP A 15 2.42 -35.89 -19.88
N VAL A 16 2.99 -35.29 -18.82
CA VAL A 16 3.43 -33.90 -18.85
C VAL A 16 4.62 -33.86 -19.80
N ASP A 17 4.47 -33.19 -20.94
CA ASP A 17 5.60 -32.84 -21.80
C ASP A 17 6.54 -31.91 -21.02
N GLU A 18 7.54 -32.50 -20.36
CA GLU A 18 8.73 -31.77 -19.92
C GLU A 18 9.54 -31.41 -21.15
N GLU A 19 9.21 -30.27 -21.77
CA GLU A 19 10.17 -29.58 -22.64
C GLU A 19 11.40 -29.22 -21.78
N PHE A 20 12.47 -29.98 -22.00
CA PHE A 20 13.82 -29.66 -21.53
C PHE A 20 14.16 -28.23 -21.94
N ILE A 21 14.14 -27.31 -20.97
CA ILE A 21 14.76 -26.00 -21.12
C ILE A 21 16.27 -26.23 -21.07
N ASP A 22 16.93 -25.88 -22.16
CA ASP A 22 18.38 -25.91 -22.30
C ASP A 22 19.04 -24.98 -21.26
N ASP A 23 19.79 -25.57 -20.33
CA ASP A 23 20.54 -24.92 -19.24
C ASP A 23 21.73 -24.06 -19.75
N SER A 24 21.90 -23.93 -21.08
CA SER A 24 22.94 -23.13 -21.72
C SER A 24 22.64 -21.61 -21.76
N ALA A 25 21.42 -21.18 -21.42
CA ALA A 25 21.01 -19.77 -21.45
C ALA A 25 21.45 -18.94 -20.21
N SER A 26 22.32 -19.49 -19.34
CA SER A 26 22.69 -18.85 -18.08
C SER A 26 23.60 -17.61 -18.22
N ASP A 27 24.22 -17.38 -19.39
CA ASP A 27 25.15 -16.27 -19.62
C ASP A 27 24.67 -15.19 -20.61
N ASP A 28 23.58 -15.40 -21.37
CA ASP A 28 23.29 -14.57 -22.55
C ASP A 28 22.60 -13.21 -22.25
N VAL A 29 21.94 -13.05 -21.10
CA VAL A 29 21.23 -11.80 -20.73
C VAL A 29 22.20 -10.67 -20.37
N LEU A 30 23.48 -10.99 -20.14
CA LEU A 30 24.54 -10.03 -19.80
C LEU A 30 25.34 -9.53 -21.02
N SER A 31 24.93 -9.90 -22.24
CA SER A 31 25.56 -9.49 -23.50
C SER A 31 24.98 -8.21 -24.12
N ILE A 32 23.96 -7.60 -23.48
CA ILE A 32 23.34 -6.35 -23.93
C ILE A 32 24.26 -5.19 -23.56
N GLU A 33 24.73 -4.42 -24.55
CA GLU A 33 25.40 -3.14 -24.33
C GLU A 33 24.36 -2.12 -23.83
N PRO A 34 24.36 -1.75 -22.53
CA PRO A 34 23.34 -0.88 -21.98
C PRO A 34 23.52 0.56 -22.48
N ASN A 35 22.45 1.34 -22.43
CA ASN A 35 22.55 2.78 -22.66
C ASN A 35 23.50 3.40 -21.61
N ALA A 36 24.49 4.17 -22.05
CA ALA A 36 25.49 4.79 -21.19
C ALA A 36 24.92 5.74 -20.12
N ALA A 37 23.65 6.16 -20.27
CA ALA A 37 22.94 6.95 -19.27
C ALA A 37 22.42 6.12 -18.07
N VAL A 38 22.40 4.79 -18.17
CA VAL A 38 21.93 3.89 -17.11
C VAL A 38 23.12 3.41 -16.28
N PRO A 39 23.15 3.66 -14.95
CA PRO A 39 24.22 3.17 -14.09
C PRO A 39 24.35 1.65 -14.08
N ASP A 40 25.58 1.15 -13.99
CA ASP A 40 25.91 -0.29 -13.90
C ASP A 40 25.14 -1.02 -12.79
N LEU A 41 24.78 -0.31 -11.71
CA LEU A 41 23.97 -0.83 -10.61
C LEU A 41 22.64 -1.43 -11.08
N PHE A 42 22.06 -0.94 -12.18
CA PHE A 42 20.76 -1.37 -12.71
C PHE A 42 20.88 -2.28 -13.94
N THR A 43 22.10 -2.60 -14.37
CA THR A 43 22.36 -3.40 -15.59
C THR A 43 23.25 -4.61 -15.32
N GLN A 44 23.89 -4.68 -14.15
CA GLN A 44 24.76 -5.77 -13.74
C GLN A 44 24.18 -6.56 -12.56
N PRO A 45 24.47 -7.87 -12.45
CA PRO A 45 24.04 -8.67 -11.32
C PRO A 45 24.82 -8.25 -10.05
N PRO A 46 24.30 -8.58 -8.85
CA PRO A 46 25.03 -8.35 -7.61
C PRO A 46 26.40 -9.03 -7.63
N PRO A 47 27.46 -8.38 -7.09
CA PRO A 47 28.82 -8.93 -7.16
C PRO A 47 29.03 -10.18 -6.30
N VAL A 48 28.15 -10.42 -5.31
CA VAL A 48 28.19 -11.61 -4.46
C VAL A 48 27.09 -12.57 -4.92
N ARG A 49 27.51 -13.75 -5.38
CA ARG A 49 26.61 -14.83 -5.78
C ARG A 49 27.04 -16.13 -5.12
N ASP A 50 26.14 -16.73 -4.37
CA ASP A 50 26.38 -18.01 -3.72
C ASP A 50 26.39 -19.14 -4.75
N ALA A 51 27.27 -20.13 -4.55
CA ALA A 51 27.32 -21.32 -5.39
C ALA A 51 26.12 -22.27 -5.14
N LEU A 52 25.46 -22.17 -3.97
CA LEU A 52 24.31 -22.99 -3.64
C LEU A 52 23.07 -22.50 -4.40
N THR A 53 22.57 -23.33 -5.30
CA THR A 53 21.31 -23.06 -6.02
C THR A 53 20.13 -23.64 -5.25
N THR A 54 19.07 -22.85 -5.11
CA THR A 54 17.80 -23.23 -4.49
C THR A 54 16.64 -22.66 -5.32
N ALA A 55 15.41 -23.09 -5.04
CA ALA A 55 14.22 -22.50 -5.66
C ALA A 55 14.14 -20.97 -5.47
N THR A 56 14.65 -20.44 -4.35
CA THR A 56 14.71 -18.99 -4.10
C THR A 56 15.70 -18.30 -5.03
N SER A 57 16.92 -18.83 -5.17
CA SER A 57 17.94 -18.21 -6.02
C SER A 57 17.57 -18.30 -7.50
N GLN A 58 16.96 -19.42 -7.93
CA GLN A 58 16.47 -19.58 -9.31
C GLN A 58 15.40 -18.53 -9.65
N ALA A 59 14.39 -18.38 -8.79
CA ALA A 59 13.33 -17.38 -9.00
C ALA A 59 13.86 -15.94 -8.95
N GLN A 60 14.87 -15.66 -8.13
CA GLN A 60 15.54 -14.37 -8.07
C GLN A 60 16.30 -14.09 -9.37
N ASP A 61 17.09 -15.06 -9.85
CA ASP A 61 17.84 -14.92 -11.10
C ASP A 61 16.90 -14.75 -12.31
N GLU A 62 15.77 -15.46 -12.34
CA GLU A 62 14.72 -15.27 -13.36
C GLU A 62 14.14 -13.85 -13.33
N THR A 63 13.83 -13.34 -12.14
CA THR A 63 13.28 -11.97 -11.98
C THR A 63 14.29 -10.91 -12.45
N VAL A 64 15.58 -11.09 -12.13
CA VAL A 64 16.66 -10.22 -12.61
C VAL A 64 16.76 -10.27 -14.13
N ARG A 65 16.70 -11.47 -14.73
CA ARG A 65 16.74 -11.66 -16.19
C ARG A 65 15.56 -11.00 -16.91
N GLU A 66 14.39 -10.93 -16.27
CA GLU A 66 13.24 -10.18 -16.80
C GLU A 66 13.40 -8.66 -16.70
N CYS A 67 14.03 -8.15 -15.63
CA CYS A 67 14.10 -6.72 -15.36
C CYS A 67 15.26 -6.02 -16.09
N VAL A 68 16.45 -6.62 -16.13
CA VAL A 68 17.66 -5.98 -16.65
C VAL A 68 17.51 -5.49 -18.10
N PRO A 69 16.94 -6.26 -19.05
CA PRO A 69 16.74 -5.75 -20.42
C PRO A 69 15.85 -4.51 -20.50
N LEU A 70 14.84 -4.42 -19.62
CA LEU A 70 13.95 -3.26 -19.56
C LEU A 70 14.63 -2.04 -18.93
N LEU A 71 15.51 -2.27 -17.95
CA LEU A 71 16.28 -1.22 -17.28
C LEU A 71 17.44 -0.70 -18.14
N ALA A 72 18.04 -1.53 -18.99
CA ALA A 72 19.19 -1.21 -19.83
C ALA A 72 18.90 -0.14 -20.91
N ALA A 73 17.61 0.18 -21.15
CA ALA A 73 17.16 1.23 -22.05
C ALA A 73 17.68 1.09 -23.50
N THR A 74 17.59 -0.12 -24.05
CA THR A 74 18.11 -0.48 -25.38
C THR A 74 17.03 -0.71 -26.44
N ASP A 75 15.75 -0.66 -26.07
CA ASP A 75 14.64 -0.85 -27.00
C ASP A 75 14.43 0.40 -27.89
N GLY A 76 14.72 0.28 -29.18
CA GLY A 76 14.61 1.38 -30.14
C GLY A 76 13.17 1.88 -30.40
N ASP A 77 12.14 1.14 -29.97
CA ASP A 77 10.74 1.56 -30.08
C ASP A 77 10.29 2.40 -28.87
N ILE A 78 11.14 2.56 -27.86
CA ILE A 78 10.86 3.32 -26.65
C ILE A 78 11.68 4.61 -26.67
N ASP A 79 10.97 5.74 -26.51
CA ASP A 79 11.63 7.01 -26.21
C ASP A 79 12.04 7.03 -24.73
N TYR A 80 13.33 7.22 -24.51
CA TYR A 80 13.94 7.29 -23.17
C TYR A 80 14.46 8.70 -22.95
N ASN A 81 14.27 9.22 -21.74
CA ASN A 81 14.82 10.53 -21.38
C ASN A 81 16.35 10.47 -21.22
N ALA A 82 16.95 11.60 -20.80
CA ALA A 82 18.39 11.74 -20.63
C ALA A 82 19.02 10.77 -19.59
N HIS A 83 18.21 10.07 -18.80
CA HIS A 83 18.63 9.11 -17.77
C HIS A 83 18.35 7.65 -18.16
N GLY A 84 17.90 7.39 -19.40
CA GLY A 84 17.50 6.05 -19.84
C GLY A 84 16.20 5.58 -19.18
N VAL A 85 15.30 6.48 -18.82
CA VAL A 85 14.02 6.16 -18.18
C VAL A 85 12.90 6.43 -19.17
N SER A 86 11.96 5.50 -19.30
CA SER A 86 10.83 5.66 -20.22
C SER A 86 9.72 6.50 -19.58
N SER A 87 9.01 7.29 -20.38
CA SER A 87 7.87 8.10 -19.92
C SER A 87 6.75 7.26 -19.29
N LEU A 88 5.99 7.86 -18.38
CA LEU A 88 4.76 7.33 -17.84
C LEU A 88 3.67 7.30 -18.94
N LEU A 89 3.11 6.12 -19.21
CA LEU A 89 2.04 5.93 -20.20
C LEU A 89 0.67 6.35 -19.65
N ARG A 90 0.57 7.60 -19.17
CA ARG A 90 -0.55 8.17 -18.42
C ARG A 90 -1.91 7.86 -19.04
N ASP A 91 -2.09 8.16 -20.33
CA ASP A 91 -3.36 7.94 -21.03
C ASP A 91 -3.72 6.45 -21.15
N ASN A 92 -2.73 5.56 -21.26
CA ASN A 92 -2.97 4.12 -21.28
C ASN A 92 -3.48 3.65 -19.92
N HIS A 93 -2.87 4.14 -18.83
CA HIS A 93 -3.28 3.81 -17.47
C HIS A 93 -4.67 4.40 -17.13
N ILE A 94 -4.97 5.63 -17.55
CA ILE A 94 -6.32 6.22 -17.38
C ILE A 94 -7.37 5.34 -18.06
N ARG A 95 -7.19 4.98 -19.34
CA ARG A 95 -8.15 4.12 -20.06
C ARG A 95 -8.30 2.74 -19.42
N PHE A 96 -7.20 2.18 -18.91
CA PHE A 96 -7.23 0.93 -18.16
C PHE A 96 -8.13 1.05 -16.93
N LEU A 97 -7.94 2.08 -16.10
CA LEU A 97 -8.65 2.30 -14.85
C LEU A 97 -10.14 2.60 -15.06
N GLN A 98 -10.48 3.39 -16.07
CA GLN A 98 -11.88 3.62 -16.46
C GLN A 98 -12.59 2.29 -16.81
N LYS A 99 -11.88 1.36 -17.45
CA LYS A 99 -12.41 0.02 -17.74
C LYS A 99 -12.58 -0.82 -16.46
N GLN A 100 -11.70 -0.67 -15.47
CA GLN A 100 -11.81 -1.34 -14.17
C GLN A 100 -13.01 -0.86 -13.33
N LEU A 101 -13.55 0.33 -13.62
CA LEU A 101 -14.81 0.82 -13.04
C LEU A 101 -16.06 0.33 -13.80
N GLY A 102 -15.87 -0.43 -14.89
CA GLY A 102 -16.94 -0.98 -15.71
C GLY A 102 -17.41 -2.38 -15.29
N ARG A 103 -17.96 -3.12 -16.25
CA ARG A 103 -18.43 -4.50 -16.04
C ARG A 103 -17.30 -5.50 -16.23
N PHE A 104 -17.20 -6.46 -15.31
CA PHE A 104 -16.26 -7.56 -15.40
C PHE A 104 -16.90 -8.84 -15.97
N PRO A 105 -16.11 -9.70 -16.64
CA PRO A 105 -16.58 -11.01 -17.10
C PRO A 105 -16.73 -11.99 -15.92
N ALA A 106 -17.53 -13.04 -16.12
CA ALA A 106 -17.89 -14.02 -15.08
C ALA A 106 -16.71 -14.61 -14.27
N PRO A 107 -15.50 -14.84 -14.82
CA PRO A 107 -14.37 -15.36 -14.03
C PRO A 107 -13.93 -14.45 -12.87
N TYR A 108 -14.31 -13.16 -12.85
CA TYR A 108 -14.05 -12.27 -11.72
C TYR A 108 -14.90 -12.56 -10.48
N VAL A 109 -15.74 -13.60 -10.51
CA VAL A 109 -16.51 -14.06 -9.33
C VAL A 109 -15.63 -14.34 -8.11
N ALA A 110 -14.37 -14.77 -8.31
CA ALA A 110 -13.41 -14.97 -7.22
C ALA A 110 -13.10 -13.67 -6.44
N ALA A 111 -13.30 -12.51 -7.07
CA ALA A 111 -13.08 -11.20 -6.48
C ALA A 111 -14.39 -10.49 -6.06
N ASP A 112 -15.53 -11.20 -6.02
CA ASP A 112 -16.82 -10.60 -5.68
C ASP A 112 -16.84 -9.98 -4.27
N ALA A 113 -16.13 -10.58 -3.31
CA ALA A 113 -15.96 -10.02 -1.96
C ALA A 113 -15.03 -8.78 -1.91
N SER A 114 -14.35 -8.47 -3.02
CA SER A 114 -13.40 -7.37 -3.13
C SER A 114 -13.87 -6.26 -4.08
N ARG A 115 -15.15 -6.23 -4.49
CA ARG A 115 -15.64 -5.16 -5.39
C ARG A 115 -15.36 -3.74 -4.88
N PRO A 116 -15.52 -3.40 -3.58
CA PRO A 116 -15.11 -2.11 -3.03
C PRO A 116 -13.65 -1.74 -3.29
N TRP A 117 -12.76 -2.73 -3.31
CA TRP A 117 -11.35 -2.49 -3.58
C TRP A 117 -11.10 -2.06 -5.02
N PHE A 118 -11.81 -2.62 -6.02
CA PHE A 118 -11.71 -2.14 -7.41
C PHE A 118 -12.14 -0.68 -7.55
N LEU A 119 -13.15 -0.25 -6.77
CA LEU A 119 -13.59 1.15 -6.75
C LEU A 119 -12.48 2.04 -6.19
N TYR A 120 -11.96 1.72 -5.00
CA TYR A 120 -10.87 2.48 -4.38
C TYR A 120 -9.61 2.51 -5.25
N TRP A 121 -9.10 1.35 -5.66
CA TRP A 121 -7.87 1.26 -6.45
C TRP A 121 -7.98 2.07 -7.73
N SER A 122 -9.13 1.97 -8.41
CA SER A 122 -9.31 2.66 -9.68
C SER A 122 -9.44 4.17 -9.51
N LEU A 123 -10.25 4.62 -8.55
CA LEU A 123 -10.48 6.04 -8.28
C LEU A 123 -9.23 6.73 -7.73
N ASN A 124 -8.50 6.08 -6.82
CA ASN A 124 -7.28 6.64 -6.26
C ASN A 124 -6.20 6.79 -7.34
N ALA A 125 -6.00 5.75 -8.16
CA ALA A 125 -5.05 5.81 -9.27
C ALA A 125 -5.45 6.88 -10.30
N LEU A 126 -6.74 7.04 -10.61
CA LEU A 126 -7.22 8.11 -11.48
C LEU A 126 -6.93 9.50 -10.89
N ALA A 127 -7.18 9.71 -9.60
CA ALA A 127 -6.86 10.96 -8.92
C ALA A 127 -5.35 11.27 -8.96
N LEU A 128 -4.49 10.27 -8.71
CA LEU A 128 -3.04 10.43 -8.83
C LEU A 128 -2.59 10.75 -10.27
N LEU A 129 -3.35 10.32 -11.29
CA LEU A 129 -3.05 10.67 -12.68
C LEU A 129 -3.62 12.04 -13.10
N GLY A 130 -4.27 12.77 -12.18
CA GLY A 130 -4.88 14.08 -12.44
C GLY A 130 -6.25 14.01 -13.12
N TYR A 131 -6.92 12.86 -13.09
CA TYR A 131 -8.25 12.69 -13.67
C TYR A 131 -9.34 13.12 -12.68
N ASP A 132 -10.35 13.85 -13.16
CA ASP A 132 -11.51 14.25 -12.35
C ASP A 132 -12.39 13.04 -12.00
N THR A 133 -12.29 12.59 -10.76
CA THR A 133 -13.04 11.44 -10.23
C THR A 133 -14.49 11.78 -9.84
N ALA A 134 -14.86 13.07 -9.74
CA ALA A 134 -16.20 13.48 -9.34
C ALA A 134 -17.29 12.97 -10.30
N VAL A 135 -16.92 12.69 -11.56
CA VAL A 135 -17.81 12.08 -12.57
C VAL A 135 -18.38 10.72 -12.15
N TYR A 136 -17.75 10.02 -11.20
CA TYR A 136 -18.19 8.72 -10.71
C TYR A 136 -19.03 8.78 -9.42
N ARG A 137 -19.24 9.97 -8.85
CA ARG A 137 -19.86 10.15 -7.53
C ARG A 137 -21.25 9.52 -7.43
N GLU A 138 -22.13 9.82 -8.37
CA GLU A 138 -23.52 9.34 -8.33
C GLU A 138 -23.60 7.81 -8.41
N ASP A 139 -22.82 7.19 -9.28
CA ASP A 139 -22.79 5.73 -9.46
C ASP A 139 -22.12 5.03 -8.28
N LEU A 140 -21.10 5.65 -7.68
CA LEU A 140 -20.50 5.15 -6.45
C LEU A 140 -21.51 5.17 -5.30
N ILE A 141 -22.23 6.28 -5.10
CA ILE A 141 -23.29 6.40 -4.08
C ILE A 141 -24.33 5.29 -4.24
N LYS A 142 -24.85 5.08 -5.46
CA LYS A 142 -25.81 4.02 -5.76
C LYS A 142 -25.25 2.64 -5.42
N THR A 143 -23.99 2.38 -5.77
CA THR A 143 -23.31 1.11 -5.51
C THR A 143 -23.16 0.87 -4.00
N VAL A 144 -22.65 1.86 -3.26
CA VAL A 144 -22.40 1.78 -1.81
C VAL A 144 -23.69 1.52 -1.03
N ARG A 145 -24.81 2.16 -1.41
CA ARG A 145 -26.11 1.93 -0.78
C ARG A 145 -26.56 0.46 -0.81
N THR A 146 -26.10 -0.31 -1.80
CA THR A 146 -26.41 -1.76 -1.88
C THR A 146 -25.51 -2.64 -1.01
N MET A 147 -24.33 -2.13 -0.62
CA MET A 147 -23.28 -2.84 0.10
C MET A 147 -23.23 -2.52 1.60
N GLN A 148 -23.76 -1.37 2.01
CA GLN A 148 -23.81 -0.96 3.41
C GLN A 148 -24.88 -1.75 4.17
N ASN A 149 -24.49 -2.32 5.30
CA ASN A 149 -25.39 -3.13 6.12
C ASN A 149 -26.12 -2.28 7.16
N PRO A 150 -27.42 -2.54 7.44
CA PRO A 150 -28.16 -1.84 8.50
C PRO A 150 -27.57 -1.98 9.91
N SER A 151 -26.77 -3.04 10.14
CA SER A 151 -26.05 -3.27 11.39
C SER A 151 -24.74 -2.48 11.50
N GLY A 152 -24.34 -1.76 10.44
CA GLY A 152 -23.11 -0.99 10.36
C GLY A 152 -22.01 -1.65 9.53
N GLY A 153 -21.14 -0.82 8.97
CA GLY A 153 -20.07 -1.26 8.07
C GLY A 153 -20.57 -1.62 6.67
N ILE A 154 -19.62 -1.97 5.80
CA ILE A 154 -19.85 -2.18 4.37
C ILE A 154 -19.22 -3.49 3.94
N GLY A 155 -19.98 -4.36 3.27
CA GLY A 155 -19.52 -5.65 2.76
C GLY A 155 -18.89 -5.56 1.36
N GLY A 156 -18.46 -6.71 0.82
CA GLY A 156 -17.92 -6.79 -0.55
C GLY A 156 -18.98 -6.65 -1.65
N GLY A 157 -20.26 -6.81 -1.31
CA GLY A 157 -21.39 -6.80 -2.22
C GLY A 157 -22.71 -6.87 -1.48
N HIS A 158 -23.82 -6.76 -2.20
CA HIS A 158 -25.15 -6.89 -1.60
C HIS A 158 -25.30 -8.25 -0.91
N GLY A 159 -25.76 -8.22 0.36
CA GLY A 159 -25.96 -9.42 1.17
C GLY A 159 -24.69 -10.00 1.79
N GLN A 160 -23.51 -9.41 1.54
CA GLN A 160 -22.27 -9.82 2.20
C GLN A 160 -22.07 -9.09 3.53
N ASN A 161 -21.51 -9.79 4.52
CA ASN A 161 -21.22 -9.23 5.84
C ASN A 161 -20.23 -8.05 5.74
N SER A 162 -20.39 -7.08 6.64
CA SER A 162 -19.47 -5.96 6.77
C SER A 162 -18.06 -6.43 7.10
N HIS A 163 -17.06 -5.82 6.47
CA HIS A 163 -15.66 -6.15 6.67
C HIS A 163 -14.81 -4.87 6.65
N LEU A 164 -13.77 -4.78 7.48
CA LEU A 164 -12.96 -3.58 7.65
C LEU A 164 -12.26 -3.19 6.36
N ALA A 165 -11.71 -4.15 5.63
CA ALA A 165 -11.06 -3.92 4.34
C ALA A 165 -12.00 -3.25 3.31
N THR A 166 -13.22 -3.76 3.16
CA THR A 166 -14.21 -3.23 2.21
C THR A 166 -14.79 -1.91 2.69
N THR A 167 -14.99 -1.76 3.99
CA THR A 167 -15.43 -0.50 4.60
C THR A 167 -14.40 0.61 4.40
N TYR A 168 -13.13 0.32 4.67
CA TYR A 168 -12.02 1.22 4.41
C TYR A 168 -11.98 1.64 2.94
N ALA A 169 -12.01 0.67 2.01
CA ALA A 169 -11.99 0.95 0.58
C ALA A 169 -13.16 1.85 0.14
N VAL A 170 -14.38 1.61 0.63
CA VAL A 170 -15.52 2.48 0.30
C VAL A 170 -15.38 3.87 0.91
N VAL A 171 -14.99 4.00 2.18
CA VAL A 171 -14.80 5.30 2.83
C VAL A 171 -13.78 6.15 2.05
N LEU A 172 -12.66 5.54 1.66
CA LEU A 172 -11.65 6.23 0.85
C LEU A 172 -12.16 6.57 -0.56
N ALA A 173 -12.87 5.66 -1.22
CA ALA A 173 -13.47 5.94 -2.53
C ALA A 173 -14.47 7.11 -2.48
N LEU A 174 -15.29 7.20 -1.43
CA LEU A 174 -16.20 8.31 -1.20
C LEU A 174 -15.45 9.61 -0.90
N ALA A 175 -14.35 9.56 -0.15
CA ALA A 175 -13.47 10.70 0.06
C ALA A 175 -12.90 11.24 -1.25
N ILE A 176 -12.40 10.35 -2.11
CA ILE A 176 -11.79 10.69 -3.40
C ILE A 176 -12.77 11.36 -4.36
N VAL A 177 -14.01 10.87 -4.49
CA VAL A 177 -15.01 11.51 -5.38
C VAL A 177 -15.59 12.81 -4.78
N GLY A 178 -15.43 13.00 -3.48
CA GLY A 178 -15.91 14.16 -2.72
C GLY A 178 -17.42 14.36 -2.74
N GLY A 179 -17.87 15.46 -2.15
CA GLY A 179 -19.28 15.89 -2.16
C GLY A 179 -20.07 15.47 -0.91
N GLU A 180 -20.89 16.39 -0.40
CA GLU A 180 -21.70 16.16 0.81
C GLU A 180 -22.62 14.94 0.65
N ASP A 181 -23.21 14.74 -0.53
CA ASP A 181 -24.07 13.60 -0.85
C ASP A 181 -23.34 12.25 -0.80
N ALA A 182 -22.05 12.23 -1.18
CA ALA A 182 -21.19 11.07 -1.01
C ALA A 182 -20.96 10.77 0.47
N TYR A 183 -20.68 11.80 1.26
CA TYR A 183 -20.41 11.67 2.69
C TYR A 183 -21.67 11.28 3.50
N GLU A 184 -22.84 11.85 3.18
CA GLU A 184 -24.14 11.54 3.79
C GLU A 184 -24.62 10.12 3.51
N THR A 185 -24.01 9.42 2.54
CA THR A 185 -24.33 8.03 2.27
C THR A 185 -23.89 7.10 3.41
N ILE A 186 -22.97 7.52 4.27
CA ILE A 186 -22.42 6.70 5.36
C ILE A 186 -23.27 6.84 6.63
N ASP A 187 -23.84 5.74 7.11
CA ASP A 187 -24.49 5.71 8.43
C ASP A 187 -23.43 5.60 9.53
N ARG A 188 -22.99 6.77 10.02
CA ARG A 188 -21.94 6.88 11.06
C ARG A 188 -22.32 6.21 12.36
N LYS A 189 -23.60 6.18 12.72
CA LYS A 189 -24.06 5.63 14.00
C LYS A 189 -23.98 4.12 14.00
N SER A 190 -24.47 3.47 12.94
CA SER A 190 -24.33 2.01 12.81
C SER A 190 -22.87 1.62 12.58
N MET A 191 -22.11 2.41 11.81
CA MET A 191 -20.65 2.24 11.66
C MET A 191 -19.92 2.20 13.01
N TRP A 192 -20.15 3.20 13.88
CA TRP A 192 -19.55 3.26 15.21
C TRP A 192 -19.90 2.05 16.08
N ARG A 193 -21.17 1.62 16.08
CA ARG A 193 -21.61 0.43 16.81
C ARG A 193 -20.93 -0.83 16.30
N TRP A 194 -20.84 -0.98 14.98
CA TRP A 194 -20.17 -2.12 14.36
C TRP A 194 -18.67 -2.13 14.67
N LEU A 195 -17.95 -1.01 14.53
CA LEU A 195 -16.53 -0.92 14.92
C LEU A 195 -16.32 -1.27 16.40
N SER A 196 -17.21 -0.82 17.29
CA SER A 196 -17.17 -1.18 18.70
C SER A 196 -17.25 -2.70 18.92
N SER A 197 -18.06 -3.40 18.13
CA SER A 197 -18.22 -4.87 18.23
C SER A 197 -16.99 -5.66 17.78
N LEU A 198 -16.10 -5.07 16.97
CA LEU A 198 -14.89 -5.72 16.47
C LEU A 198 -13.71 -5.63 17.46
N LYS A 199 -13.74 -4.62 18.34
CA LYS A 199 -12.63 -4.34 19.28
C LYS A 199 -12.44 -5.50 20.26
N GLN A 200 -11.20 -5.98 20.39
CA GLN A 200 -10.86 -7.10 21.29
C GLN A 200 -10.20 -6.61 22.59
N PRO A 201 -10.41 -7.31 23.72
CA PRO A 201 -9.73 -7.03 24.99
C PRO A 201 -8.20 -7.06 24.90
N SER A 202 -7.64 -7.82 23.96
CA SER A 202 -6.19 -7.91 23.71
C SER A 202 -5.59 -6.66 23.05
N GLY A 203 -6.42 -5.69 22.71
CA GLY A 203 -6.04 -4.45 22.01
C GLY A 203 -6.25 -4.51 20.50
N GLY A 204 -6.24 -5.69 19.88
CA GLY A 204 -6.48 -5.85 18.45
C GLY A 204 -7.93 -5.57 18.04
N ILE A 205 -8.19 -5.55 16.73
CA ILE A 205 -9.52 -5.34 16.14
C ILE A 205 -9.74 -6.42 15.09
N GLN A 206 -10.89 -7.09 15.14
CA GLN A 206 -11.25 -8.11 14.15
C GLN A 206 -11.54 -7.47 12.78
N MET A 207 -11.19 -8.14 11.69
CA MET A 207 -11.51 -7.67 10.33
C MET A 207 -13.00 -7.71 10.01
N THR A 208 -13.73 -8.66 10.61
CA THR A 208 -15.18 -8.79 10.56
C THR A 208 -15.63 -9.56 11.81
N LEU A 209 -16.92 -9.61 12.10
CA LEU A 209 -17.43 -10.36 13.26
C LEU A 209 -17.11 -11.86 13.10
N GLY A 210 -16.33 -12.40 14.04
CA GLY A 210 -15.84 -13.79 14.00
C GLY A 210 -14.65 -14.00 13.06
N GLY A 211 -14.10 -12.93 12.48
CA GLY A 211 -12.95 -12.98 11.58
C GLY A 211 -11.60 -12.94 12.30
N GLU A 212 -10.55 -12.85 11.49
CA GLU A 212 -9.18 -12.74 11.97
C GLU A 212 -8.87 -11.40 12.65
N VAL A 213 -7.87 -11.42 13.53
CA VAL A 213 -7.30 -10.22 14.16
C VAL A 213 -5.87 -10.07 13.70
N ASP A 214 -5.61 -9.02 12.92
CA ASP A 214 -4.28 -8.62 12.45
C ASP A 214 -4.19 -7.08 12.36
N VAL A 215 -2.98 -6.56 12.08
CA VAL A 215 -2.73 -5.12 12.01
C VAL A 215 -3.49 -4.40 10.89
N ARG A 216 -4.04 -5.10 9.90
CA ARG A 216 -4.94 -4.48 8.90
C ARG A 216 -6.20 -3.98 9.60
N GLY A 217 -6.71 -4.74 10.57
CA GLY A 217 -7.88 -4.35 11.35
C GLY A 217 -7.62 -3.10 12.19
N ALA A 218 -6.42 -3.02 12.78
CA ALA A 218 -5.97 -1.85 13.51
C ALA A 218 -5.93 -0.60 12.61
N TYR A 219 -5.25 -0.69 11.47
CA TYR A 219 -5.09 0.41 10.53
C TYR A 219 -6.42 0.86 9.91
N CYS A 220 -7.21 -0.08 9.35
CA CYS A 220 -8.49 0.23 8.71
C CYS A 220 -9.44 0.91 9.70
N ALA A 221 -9.56 0.38 10.92
CA ALA A 221 -10.45 0.98 11.93
C ALA A 221 -9.99 2.37 12.37
N ALA A 222 -8.67 2.60 12.53
CA ALA A 222 -8.12 3.91 12.87
C ALA A 222 -8.37 4.96 11.76
N VAL A 223 -8.21 4.57 10.49
CA VAL A 223 -8.53 5.43 9.34
C VAL A 223 -10.02 5.77 9.31
N ILE A 224 -10.90 4.76 9.39
CA ILE A 224 -12.35 4.96 9.34
C ILE A 224 -12.81 5.85 10.50
N ALA A 225 -12.37 5.56 11.72
CA ALA A 225 -12.77 6.32 12.91
C ALA A 225 -12.37 7.80 12.81
N THR A 226 -11.17 8.09 12.28
CA THR A 226 -10.69 9.47 12.19
C THR A 226 -11.23 10.24 10.99
N LEU A 227 -11.38 9.62 9.82
CA LEU A 227 -11.99 10.28 8.66
C LEU A 227 -13.46 10.62 8.90
N LEU A 228 -14.21 9.71 9.55
CA LEU A 228 -15.64 9.90 9.79
C LEU A 228 -15.96 10.65 11.10
N ASN A 229 -14.92 11.12 11.80
CA ASN A 229 -15.00 11.74 13.12
C ASN A 229 -15.94 10.95 14.06
N LEU A 230 -15.64 9.67 14.27
CA LEU A 230 -16.40 8.79 15.16
C LEU A 230 -15.86 8.91 16.60
N PRO A 231 -16.72 8.90 17.63
CA PRO A 231 -16.34 8.71 19.01
C PRO A 231 -15.49 7.46 19.21
N LEU A 232 -14.48 7.62 20.04
CA LEU A 232 -13.59 6.53 20.41
C LEU A 232 -14.15 5.68 21.56
N ASP A 233 -15.11 6.20 22.32
CA ASP A 233 -15.81 5.42 23.35
C ASP A 233 -16.49 4.21 22.72
N LEU A 234 -16.38 3.06 23.39
CA LEU A 234 -16.99 1.83 22.94
C LEU A 234 -18.46 1.76 23.38
N SER A 235 -19.30 1.18 22.51
CA SER A 235 -20.63 0.72 22.92
C SER A 235 -20.54 -0.26 24.09
N THR A 236 -21.54 -0.27 24.98
CA THR A 236 -21.66 -1.21 26.10
C THR A 236 -21.73 -2.67 25.66
N ASP A 237 -22.12 -2.92 24.41
CA ASP A 237 -22.20 -4.26 23.81
C ASP A 237 -20.86 -4.71 23.22
N SER A 238 -19.81 -3.89 23.26
CA SER A 238 -18.48 -4.27 22.80
C SER A 238 -17.91 -5.38 23.69
N PRO A 239 -17.26 -6.42 23.11
CA PRO A 239 -16.60 -7.44 23.90
C PRO A 239 -15.38 -6.90 24.67
N ALA A 240 -14.90 -5.70 24.34
CA ALA A 240 -13.84 -5.01 25.07
C ALA A 240 -14.36 -3.97 26.07
N TRP A 241 -15.69 -3.78 26.22
CA TRP A 241 -16.23 -2.81 27.17
C TRP A 241 -16.00 -3.24 28.61
N THR A 242 -15.55 -2.30 29.45
CA THR A 242 -15.43 -2.47 30.91
C THR A 242 -15.82 -1.16 31.63
N PRO A 243 -16.09 -1.19 32.95
CA PRO A 243 -16.36 0.03 33.74
C PRO A 243 -15.26 1.09 33.68
N GLU A 244 -14.03 0.69 33.39
CA GLU A 244 -12.86 1.57 33.19
C GLU A 244 -12.91 2.36 31.87
N ARG A 245 -13.95 2.14 31.05
CA ARG A 245 -14.22 2.83 29.78
C ARG A 245 -13.06 2.81 28.77
N PRO A 246 -12.62 1.61 28.32
CA PRO A 246 -11.68 1.52 27.23
C PRO A 246 -12.28 2.11 25.95
N THR A 247 -11.40 2.66 25.12
CA THR A 247 -11.73 3.22 23.81
C THR A 247 -11.36 2.25 22.69
N LEU A 248 -11.76 2.57 21.46
CA LEU A 248 -11.34 1.86 20.25
C LEU A 248 -9.80 1.75 20.15
N PHE A 249 -9.06 2.73 20.66
CA PHE A 249 -7.60 2.77 20.59
C PHE A 249 -6.90 2.20 21.84
N THR A 250 -7.62 1.94 22.93
CA THR A 250 -7.03 1.36 24.16
C THR A 250 -6.34 0.02 23.84
N GLY A 251 -5.05 -0.09 24.19
CA GLY A 251 -4.22 -1.27 23.94
C GLY A 251 -3.84 -1.54 22.49
N LEU A 252 -4.23 -0.68 21.53
CA LEU A 252 -3.98 -0.91 20.11
C LEU A 252 -2.49 -0.76 19.75
N ALA A 253 -1.81 0.25 20.32
CA ALA A 253 -0.36 0.43 20.14
C ALA A 253 0.45 -0.74 20.74
N ASP A 254 0.03 -1.27 21.90
CA ASP A 254 0.62 -2.47 22.49
C ASP A 254 0.40 -3.72 21.65
N TYR A 255 -0.76 -3.84 20.99
CA TYR A 255 -1.00 -4.92 20.04
C TYR A 255 -0.04 -4.83 18.84
N VAL A 256 0.12 -3.63 18.26
CA VAL A 256 1.08 -3.38 17.17
C VAL A 256 2.52 -3.70 17.59
N ARG A 257 2.94 -3.26 18.79
CA ARG A 257 4.27 -3.55 19.33
C ARG A 257 4.59 -5.05 19.33
N ARG A 258 3.63 -5.89 19.72
CA ARG A 258 3.81 -7.36 19.75
C ARG A 258 3.94 -7.99 18.36
N CYS A 259 3.66 -7.25 17.29
CA CYS A 259 3.81 -7.71 15.92
C CYS A 259 5.20 -7.40 15.34
N GLN A 260 6.05 -6.60 16.00
CA GLN A 260 7.43 -6.43 15.55
C GLN A 260 8.21 -7.72 15.76
N THR A 261 8.92 -8.17 14.71
CA THR A 261 9.64 -9.44 14.72
C THR A 261 11.11 -9.26 15.08
N PHE A 262 11.81 -10.38 15.27
CA PHE A 262 13.25 -10.36 15.51
C PHE A 262 14.04 -9.72 14.35
N GLU A 263 13.51 -9.75 13.12
CA GLU A 263 14.14 -9.16 11.94
C GLU A 263 14.11 -7.62 11.96
N GLY A 264 13.24 -7.00 12.77
CA GLY A 264 13.00 -5.56 12.83
C GLY A 264 11.72 -5.10 12.16
N GLY A 265 11.30 -5.80 11.11
CA GLY A 265 10.01 -5.56 10.45
C GLY A 265 8.82 -6.01 11.29
N ILE A 266 7.61 -5.83 10.75
CA ILE A 266 6.36 -6.05 11.47
C ILE A 266 5.52 -7.06 10.71
N SER A 267 4.95 -8.02 11.43
CA SER A 267 4.09 -9.07 10.90
C SER A 267 2.61 -8.75 11.07
N GLY A 268 1.74 -9.57 10.48
CA GLY A 268 0.29 -9.33 10.54
C GLY A 268 -0.27 -9.46 11.95
N LYS A 269 0.27 -10.40 12.72
CA LYS A 269 -0.12 -10.72 14.09
C LYS A 269 1.13 -11.17 14.85
N PRO A 270 1.12 -11.18 16.19
CA PRO A 270 2.26 -11.66 16.97
C PRO A 270 2.77 -13.02 16.48
N ASP A 271 4.09 -13.20 16.50
CA ASP A 271 4.81 -14.41 16.06
C ASP A 271 4.69 -14.75 14.56
N GLY A 272 4.24 -13.82 13.72
CA GLY A 272 4.31 -13.93 12.27
C GLY A 272 5.65 -13.48 11.66
N GLU A 273 5.84 -13.76 10.37
CA GLU A 273 6.97 -13.26 9.57
C GLU A 273 6.80 -11.77 9.24
N ALA A 274 7.90 -11.00 9.24
CA ALA A 274 7.86 -9.58 8.91
C ALA A 274 7.46 -9.36 7.45
N HIS A 275 6.60 -8.37 7.21
CA HIS A 275 6.06 -8.10 5.88
C HIS A 275 5.76 -6.62 5.64
N GLY A 276 6.11 -6.09 4.47
CA GLY A 276 6.05 -4.66 4.16
C GLY A 276 4.64 -4.08 4.30
N ALA A 277 3.64 -4.81 3.80
CA ALA A 277 2.23 -4.40 3.94
C ALA A 277 1.78 -4.28 5.40
N TYR A 278 2.25 -5.17 6.28
CA TYR A 278 1.90 -5.11 7.70
C TYR A 278 2.72 -4.05 8.45
N ALA A 279 3.97 -3.82 8.04
CA ALA A 279 4.76 -2.68 8.50
C ALA A 279 4.08 -1.35 8.20
N PHE A 280 3.58 -1.14 6.98
CA PHE A 280 2.80 0.06 6.65
C PHE A 280 1.55 0.18 7.50
N CYS A 281 0.72 -0.87 7.61
CA CYS A 281 -0.48 -0.84 8.44
C CYS A 281 -0.16 -0.46 9.90
N ALA A 282 0.89 -1.04 10.46
CA ALA A 282 1.33 -0.76 11.82
C ALA A 282 1.79 0.70 11.99
N LEU A 283 2.66 1.19 11.11
CA LEU A 283 3.17 2.57 11.17
C LEU A 283 2.06 3.60 10.92
N GLY A 284 1.21 3.37 9.93
CA GLY A 284 0.05 4.22 9.66
C GLY A 284 -0.92 4.25 10.82
N CYS A 285 -1.23 3.10 11.43
CA CYS A 285 -2.06 3.02 12.63
C CYS A 285 -1.45 3.84 13.78
N LEU A 286 -0.19 3.60 14.13
CA LEU A 286 0.48 4.34 15.20
C LEU A 286 0.47 5.86 14.90
N SER A 287 0.70 6.26 13.66
CA SER A 287 0.70 7.67 13.22
C SER A 287 -0.68 8.35 13.27
N ILE A 288 -1.77 7.59 13.41
CA ILE A 288 -3.11 8.11 13.68
C ILE A 288 -3.35 8.26 15.19
N LEU A 289 -2.76 7.37 15.99
CA LEU A 289 -2.95 7.33 17.44
C LEU A 289 -2.23 8.48 18.16
N ASP A 290 -1.07 8.89 17.67
CA ASP A 290 -0.30 10.08 18.08
C ASP A 290 0.74 10.38 16.98
N THR A 291 1.44 11.50 17.08
CA THR A 291 2.47 11.91 16.11
C THR A 291 3.59 10.86 15.96
N PRO A 292 4.05 10.59 14.73
CA PRO A 292 5.08 9.59 14.42
C PRO A 292 6.29 9.60 15.37
N HIS A 293 6.92 10.77 15.56
CA HIS A 293 8.12 10.96 16.37
C HIS A 293 7.94 10.65 17.87
N ARG A 294 6.70 10.64 18.37
CA ARG A 294 6.41 10.31 19.76
C ARG A 294 6.05 8.83 19.94
N ILE A 295 5.16 8.32 19.09
CA ILE A 295 4.54 7.00 19.33
C ILE A 295 5.31 5.84 18.73
N ILE A 296 5.90 6.00 17.54
CA ILE A 296 6.65 4.93 16.90
C ILE A 296 7.87 4.52 17.75
N PRO A 297 8.77 5.43 18.19
CA PRO A 297 9.91 5.05 19.02
C PRO A 297 9.52 4.57 20.43
N LYS A 298 8.33 4.95 20.92
CA LYS A 298 7.80 4.45 22.20
C LYS A 298 7.42 2.96 22.13
N TYR A 299 6.94 2.49 20.98
CA TYR A 299 6.39 1.15 20.83
C TYR A 299 7.24 0.21 19.97
N LEU A 300 8.15 0.72 19.15
CA LEU A 300 8.93 -0.09 18.19
C LEU A 300 10.43 0.16 18.32
N ASP A 301 11.23 -0.88 18.07
CA ASP A 301 12.68 -0.77 17.84
C ASP A 301 12.92 -0.15 16.46
N VAL A 302 13.04 1.18 16.43
CA VAL A 302 13.18 1.98 15.19
C VAL A 302 14.48 1.67 14.44
N PRO A 303 15.67 1.59 15.08
CA PRO A 303 16.90 1.24 14.36
C PRO A 303 16.80 -0.09 13.62
N ARG A 304 16.22 -1.13 14.24
CA ARG A 304 16.06 -2.43 13.58
C ARG A 304 15.01 -2.39 12.47
N LEU A 305 13.94 -1.62 12.66
CA LEU A 305 12.93 -1.39 11.63
C LEU A 305 13.52 -0.70 10.39
N ILE A 306 14.34 0.34 10.58
CA ILE A 306 15.03 1.04 9.48
C ILE A 306 15.93 0.06 8.72
N SER A 307 16.74 -0.72 9.43
CA SER A 307 17.59 -1.73 8.81
C SER A 307 16.78 -2.74 7.99
N TRP A 308 15.66 -3.22 8.53
CA TRP A 308 14.79 -4.16 7.82
C TRP A 308 14.11 -3.55 6.59
N LEU A 309 13.59 -2.32 6.69
CA LEU A 309 12.96 -1.61 5.57
C LEU A 309 13.97 -1.33 4.45
N SER A 310 15.18 -0.90 4.79
CA SER A 310 16.26 -0.65 3.83
C SER A 310 16.61 -1.92 3.04
N SER A 311 16.73 -3.07 3.73
CA SER A 311 17.01 -4.38 3.11
C SER A 311 15.86 -4.96 2.26
N ARG A 312 14.78 -4.21 2.02
CA ARG A 312 13.73 -4.59 1.07
C ARG A 312 14.01 -4.13 -0.34
N GLN A 313 14.88 -3.14 -0.54
CA GLN A 313 15.17 -2.66 -1.89
C GLN A 313 16.29 -3.46 -2.53
N TYR A 314 16.06 -3.99 -3.73
CA TYR A 314 17.05 -4.80 -4.43
C TYR A 314 17.68 -4.04 -5.60
N ALA A 315 18.86 -4.50 -6.00
CA ALA A 315 19.50 -4.14 -7.25
C ALA A 315 19.90 -5.44 -7.98
N PRO A 316 19.80 -5.51 -9.32
CA PRO A 316 19.57 -4.38 -10.23
C PRO A 316 18.12 -3.93 -10.37
N GLU A 317 17.12 -4.65 -9.85
CA GLU A 317 15.72 -4.35 -10.16
C GLU A 317 15.27 -2.95 -9.71
N GLY A 318 15.76 -2.47 -8.56
CA GLY A 318 15.44 -1.16 -7.99
C GLY A 318 14.12 -1.10 -7.19
N GLY A 319 13.26 -2.11 -7.35
CA GLY A 319 12.00 -2.26 -6.61
C GLY A 319 12.17 -2.79 -5.19
N PHE A 320 11.06 -2.86 -4.46
CA PHE A 320 11.01 -3.44 -3.11
C PHE A 320 10.43 -4.86 -3.11
N SER A 321 10.98 -5.72 -2.25
CA SER A 321 10.36 -6.98 -1.86
C SER A 321 9.49 -6.81 -0.61
N GLY A 322 8.51 -7.70 -0.44
CA GLY A 322 7.62 -7.66 0.72
C GLY A 322 8.23 -8.19 2.00
N ARG A 323 9.18 -9.13 1.89
CA ARG A 323 9.79 -9.87 3.00
C ARG A 323 11.11 -10.48 2.55
N THR A 324 11.95 -10.84 3.51
CA THR A 324 13.31 -11.37 3.29
C THR A 324 13.30 -12.59 2.35
N ASN A 325 14.23 -12.63 1.39
CA ASN A 325 14.37 -13.73 0.40
C ASN A 325 13.14 -13.97 -0.49
N LYS A 326 12.30 -12.95 -0.70
CA LYS A 326 11.27 -12.94 -1.74
C LYS A 326 11.60 -11.90 -2.80
N LEU A 327 10.93 -12.04 -3.93
CA LEU A 327 11.12 -11.22 -5.13
C LEU A 327 10.61 -9.80 -4.92
N VAL A 328 11.10 -8.88 -5.74
CA VAL A 328 10.50 -7.56 -5.93
C VAL A 328 9.07 -7.68 -6.48
N ASP A 329 8.24 -6.71 -6.11
CA ASP A 329 6.86 -6.56 -6.57
C ASP A 329 6.45 -5.08 -6.50
N GLY A 330 5.85 -4.59 -7.59
CA GLY A 330 5.42 -3.22 -7.78
C GLY A 330 4.51 -2.68 -6.68
N CYS A 331 3.68 -3.50 -6.03
CA CYS A 331 2.81 -3.02 -4.95
C CYS A 331 3.60 -2.61 -3.69
N TYR A 332 4.80 -3.15 -3.46
CA TYR A 332 5.66 -2.72 -2.36
C TYR A 332 6.28 -1.35 -2.59
N SER A 333 6.15 -0.78 -3.79
CA SER A 333 6.40 0.66 -4.02
C SER A 333 5.56 1.51 -3.06
N HIS A 334 4.33 1.11 -2.76
CA HIS A 334 3.53 1.74 -1.70
C HIS A 334 3.80 1.13 -0.33
N TRP A 335 3.68 -0.19 -0.17
CA TRP A 335 3.69 -0.79 1.17
C TRP A 335 5.04 -0.66 1.89
N VAL A 336 6.16 -0.72 1.16
CA VAL A 336 7.49 -0.45 1.74
C VAL A 336 7.84 1.01 1.52
N GLY A 337 7.69 1.52 0.30
CA GLY A 337 8.05 2.91 -0.03
C GLY A 337 7.31 3.95 0.84
N GLY A 338 6.02 3.74 1.08
CA GLY A 338 5.17 4.58 1.93
C GLY A 338 5.47 4.48 3.43
N CYS A 339 6.32 3.55 3.88
CA CYS A 339 6.84 3.57 5.24
C CYS A 339 7.87 4.70 5.43
N TRP A 340 8.63 5.06 4.39
CA TRP A 340 9.73 6.02 4.51
C TRP A 340 9.31 7.42 4.92
N PRO A 341 8.22 8.02 4.41
CA PRO A 341 7.71 9.29 4.93
C PRO A 341 7.37 9.25 6.43
N LEU A 342 6.87 8.11 6.93
CA LEU A 342 6.55 7.95 8.35
C LEU A 342 7.82 7.83 9.20
N ILE A 343 8.83 7.11 8.71
CA ILE A 343 10.15 7.02 9.34
C ILE A 343 10.88 8.38 9.31
N ASP A 344 10.78 9.11 8.21
CA ASP A 344 11.37 10.43 8.07
C ASP A 344 10.78 11.40 9.12
N ALA A 345 9.46 11.39 9.29
CA ALA A 345 8.77 12.13 10.35
C ALA A 345 9.20 11.69 11.77
N VAL A 346 9.59 10.43 11.98
CA VAL A 346 10.15 9.97 13.27
C VAL A 346 11.52 10.59 13.52
N LEU A 347 12.38 10.65 12.51
CA LEU A 347 13.77 11.08 12.64
C LEU A 347 13.94 12.60 12.68
N LYS A 348 13.15 13.34 11.90
CA LYS A 348 13.15 14.81 11.92
C LYS A 348 12.47 15.36 13.18
N GLY A 349 11.45 14.66 13.67
CA GLY A 349 10.47 15.27 14.58
C GLY A 349 9.63 16.31 13.85
N ALA A 350 8.77 17.03 14.57
CA ALA A 350 8.03 18.14 13.99
C ALA A 350 8.75 19.47 14.27
N SER A 351 9.02 20.22 13.21
CA SER A 351 10.12 21.20 13.10
C SER A 351 10.02 22.46 13.96
N GLU A 352 8.89 22.72 14.65
CA GLU A 352 8.59 24.09 15.15
C GLU A 352 8.27 24.24 16.64
N LEU A 353 8.08 23.17 17.43
CA LEU A 353 7.63 23.31 18.83
C LEU A 353 8.50 22.69 19.91
N GLU A 354 9.46 21.85 19.55
CA GLU A 354 10.27 21.14 20.54
C GLU A 354 11.72 21.64 20.52
N ASP A 355 11.92 22.83 21.11
CA ASP A 355 13.22 23.40 21.47
C ASP A 355 13.85 22.70 22.71
N GLN A 356 13.18 21.68 23.27
CA GLN A 356 13.76 20.92 24.38
C GLN A 356 14.45 19.65 23.87
N PRO A 357 15.75 19.46 24.17
CA PRO A 357 16.43 18.21 23.88
C PRO A 357 15.87 17.12 24.79
N THR A 358 14.97 16.30 24.25
CA THR A 358 14.58 15.04 24.88
C THR A 358 15.74 14.05 24.72
N GLU A 359 16.19 13.47 25.84
CA GLU A 359 17.14 12.35 25.82
C GLU A 359 16.57 11.24 24.90
N GLY A 360 17.32 10.86 23.87
CA GLY A 360 16.92 9.80 22.93
C GLY A 360 16.45 10.28 21.54
N ARG A 361 16.49 11.58 21.22
CA ARG A 361 16.21 12.06 19.85
C ARG A 361 17.31 11.60 18.89
N PHE A 362 16.92 10.98 17.77
CA PHE A 362 17.86 10.63 16.69
C PHE A 362 18.38 11.91 16.03
N THR A 363 19.65 11.92 15.62
CA THR A 363 20.20 13.03 14.84
C THR A 363 19.44 13.14 13.52
N PRO A 364 19.00 14.35 13.10
CA PRO A 364 18.34 14.54 11.81
C PRO A 364 19.21 13.95 10.70
N HIS A 365 18.64 13.04 9.91
CA HIS A 365 19.36 12.45 8.79
C HIS A 365 19.37 13.42 7.62
N GLN A 366 20.47 13.42 6.87
CA GLN A 366 20.58 14.13 5.61
C GLN A 366 20.30 13.12 4.50
N GLY A 367 19.17 13.33 3.85
CA GLY A 367 18.86 12.69 2.59
C GLY A 367 17.93 11.49 2.65
N SER A 368 17.72 10.81 1.53
CA SER A 368 16.78 9.69 1.46
C SER A 368 17.38 8.40 2.04
N LEU A 369 16.61 7.69 2.86
CA LEU A 369 17.01 6.39 3.44
C LEU A 369 16.82 5.19 2.48
N TYR A 370 16.37 5.45 1.26
CA TYR A 370 16.20 4.46 0.20
C TYR A 370 16.57 5.05 -1.16
N SER A 371 16.79 4.20 -2.16
CA SER A 371 17.09 4.65 -3.53
C SER A 371 15.81 5.07 -4.25
N ARG A 372 15.52 6.38 -4.27
CA ARG A 372 14.43 6.93 -5.09
C ARG A 372 14.63 6.63 -6.58
N GLU A 373 15.87 6.74 -7.06
CA GLU A 373 16.22 6.42 -8.45
C GLU A 373 15.86 4.97 -8.79
N GLY A 374 16.28 4.00 -7.97
CA GLY A 374 16.00 2.59 -8.21
C GLY A 374 14.50 2.31 -8.27
N LEU A 375 13.73 2.91 -7.36
CA LEU A 375 12.28 2.72 -7.36
C LEU A 375 11.61 3.32 -8.60
N ILE A 376 11.99 4.52 -9.00
CA ILE A 376 11.43 5.19 -10.20
C ILE A 376 11.77 4.39 -11.46
N ARG A 377 13.02 3.88 -11.59
CA ARG A 377 13.42 2.99 -12.70
C ARG A 377 12.59 1.71 -12.71
N TYR A 378 12.41 1.04 -11.57
CA TYR A 378 11.59 -0.18 -11.49
C TYR A 378 10.16 0.09 -11.95
N ILE A 379 9.56 1.18 -11.48
CA ILE A 379 8.17 1.53 -11.81
C ILE A 379 8.01 1.83 -13.29
N LEU A 380 8.83 2.75 -13.82
CA LEU A 380 8.66 3.28 -15.18
C LEU A 380 9.18 2.31 -16.24
N CYS A 381 10.26 1.56 -15.97
CA CYS A 381 10.83 0.63 -16.95
C CYS A 381 10.23 -0.78 -16.83
N CYS A 382 10.04 -1.32 -15.62
CA CYS A 382 9.58 -2.69 -15.42
C CYS A 382 8.07 -2.80 -15.14
N GLY A 383 7.50 -1.82 -14.44
CA GLY A 383 6.14 -1.86 -13.90
C GLY A 383 5.01 -1.52 -14.88
N GLN A 384 5.30 -0.93 -16.04
CA GLN A 384 4.29 -0.53 -17.00
C GLN A 384 3.88 -1.68 -17.93
N ASP A 385 2.57 -1.94 -18.07
CA ASP A 385 2.04 -2.74 -19.19
C ASP A 385 1.99 -1.85 -20.44
N ARG A 386 2.98 -2.02 -21.30
CA ARG A 386 3.15 -1.24 -22.54
C ARG A 386 2.19 -1.66 -23.66
N SER A 387 1.41 -2.71 -23.47
CA SER A 387 0.40 -3.10 -24.45
C SER A 387 -0.77 -2.11 -24.47
N LYS A 388 -1.70 -2.28 -25.43
CA LYS A 388 -2.94 -1.48 -25.49
C LYS A 388 -3.83 -1.65 -24.25
N ARG A 389 -3.56 -2.64 -23.39
CA ARG A 389 -4.28 -2.85 -22.13
C ARG A 389 -4.03 -1.71 -21.15
N GLY A 390 -2.79 -1.23 -21.03
CA GLY A 390 -2.38 -0.29 -19.99
C GLY A 390 -2.41 -0.90 -18.58
N GLY A 391 -2.35 -0.04 -17.57
CA GLY A 391 -2.17 -0.42 -16.16
C GLY A 391 -0.73 -0.73 -15.78
N LEU A 392 -0.49 -0.96 -14.48
CA LEU A 392 0.79 -1.38 -13.92
C LEU A 392 0.65 -2.74 -13.22
N ARG A 393 1.78 -3.41 -13.01
CA ARG A 393 1.87 -4.84 -12.65
C ARG A 393 2.82 -5.07 -11.47
N ASP A 394 2.76 -6.30 -10.94
CA ASP A 394 3.73 -6.84 -9.95
C ASP A 394 5.17 -6.75 -10.48
N LYS A 395 5.43 -7.45 -11.60
CA LYS A 395 6.75 -7.56 -12.25
C LYS A 395 6.55 -7.89 -13.74
N PRO A 396 7.59 -7.91 -14.59
CA PRO A 396 7.45 -8.01 -16.04
C PRO A 396 6.56 -9.15 -16.55
N SER A 397 6.73 -10.37 -16.03
CA SER A 397 5.94 -11.55 -16.43
C SER A 397 4.49 -11.58 -15.94
N ARG A 398 4.03 -10.59 -15.15
CA ARG A 398 2.68 -10.56 -14.57
C ARG A 398 1.74 -9.61 -15.32
N PRO A 399 0.44 -9.94 -15.42
CA PRO A 399 -0.53 -9.03 -16.03
C PRO A 399 -0.74 -7.80 -15.15
N SER A 400 -1.11 -6.68 -15.77
CA SER A 400 -1.56 -5.49 -15.06
C SER A 400 -2.94 -5.71 -14.40
N ASP A 401 -3.13 -5.11 -13.23
CA ASP A 401 -4.40 -5.11 -12.50
C ASP A 401 -4.61 -3.78 -11.76
N ALA A 402 -5.83 -3.54 -11.26
CA ALA A 402 -6.16 -2.29 -10.56
C ALA A 402 -5.37 -2.12 -9.25
N TYR A 403 -5.12 -3.21 -8.52
CA TYR A 403 -4.39 -3.20 -7.25
C TYR A 403 -2.95 -2.71 -7.45
N HIS A 404 -2.22 -3.32 -8.38
CA HIS A 404 -0.85 -2.91 -8.72
C HIS A 404 -0.85 -1.52 -9.35
N THR A 405 -1.79 -1.21 -10.24
CA THR A 405 -1.88 0.15 -10.82
C THR A 405 -2.00 1.22 -9.73
N CYS A 406 -2.87 1.03 -8.74
CA CYS A 406 -3.00 1.93 -7.61
C CYS A 406 -1.70 2.04 -6.82
N TYR A 407 -1.19 0.92 -6.30
CA TYR A 407 -0.08 0.95 -5.35
C TYR A 407 1.27 1.26 -5.98
N VAL A 408 1.46 0.96 -7.26
CA VAL A 408 2.64 1.40 -8.00
C VAL A 408 2.61 2.92 -8.20
N LEU A 409 1.48 3.51 -8.58
CA LEU A 409 1.34 4.97 -8.71
C LEU A 409 1.44 5.68 -7.35
N SER A 410 0.89 5.09 -6.29
CA SER A 410 1.08 5.57 -4.91
C SER A 410 2.57 5.60 -4.52
N GLY A 411 3.33 4.55 -4.88
CA GLY A 411 4.76 4.49 -4.65
C GLY A 411 5.56 5.49 -5.50
N LEU A 412 5.17 5.70 -6.77
CA LEU A 412 5.76 6.72 -7.62
C LEU A 412 5.54 8.12 -7.03
N SER A 413 4.33 8.41 -6.57
CA SER A 413 4.01 9.64 -5.85
C SER A 413 4.92 9.83 -4.63
N SER A 414 5.08 8.79 -3.80
CA SER A 414 5.99 8.83 -2.65
C SER A 414 7.47 9.01 -3.03
N ALA A 415 7.88 8.58 -4.23
CA ALA A 415 9.24 8.75 -4.73
C ALA A 415 9.48 10.15 -5.34
N GLN A 416 8.41 10.83 -5.77
CA GLN A 416 8.49 12.15 -6.42
C GLN A 416 8.32 13.32 -5.43
N HIS A 417 7.77 13.05 -4.25
CA HIS A 417 7.40 14.05 -3.25
C HIS A 417 8.01 13.76 -1.89
N GLN A 418 8.32 14.82 -1.15
CA GLN A 418 8.74 14.78 0.24
C GLN A 418 7.57 15.21 1.12
N TRP A 419 7.35 14.48 2.21
CA TRP A 419 6.34 14.77 3.21
C TRP A 419 7.02 15.12 4.52
N ASP A 420 6.70 16.30 5.07
CA ASP A 420 7.19 16.76 6.36
C ASP A 420 6.01 16.97 7.31
N LEU A 421 6.24 16.70 8.60
CA LEU A 421 5.27 16.98 9.65
C LEU A 421 5.62 18.33 10.30
N THR A 422 4.72 19.29 10.16
CA THR A 422 4.88 20.65 10.71
C THR A 422 3.80 20.92 11.76
N TYR A 423 3.96 21.96 12.56
CA TYR A 423 2.94 22.40 13.50
C TYR A 423 2.41 23.75 13.04
N VAL A 424 1.15 23.81 12.64
CA VAL A 424 0.59 25.08 12.15
C VAL A 424 -0.07 25.81 13.31
N ASN A 425 0.44 26.99 13.64
CA ASN A 425 -0.21 27.96 14.53
C ASN A 425 -1.10 28.88 13.69
N GLU A 426 -2.40 28.59 13.59
CA GLU A 426 -3.37 29.55 13.02
C GLU A 426 -3.84 30.57 14.07
N ASP A 427 -3.73 30.25 15.36
CA ASP A 427 -4.10 31.11 16.50
C ASP A 427 -3.16 30.84 17.70
N GLU A 428 -2.53 31.88 18.26
CA GLU A 428 -1.62 31.78 19.42
C GLU A 428 -2.30 31.24 20.69
N THR A 429 -3.64 31.14 20.71
CA THR A 429 -4.42 30.66 21.85
C THR A 429 -4.77 29.17 21.79
N ILE A 430 -4.53 28.49 20.66
CA ILE A 430 -4.84 27.07 20.46
C ILE A 430 -3.53 26.28 20.42
N LEU A 431 -3.49 25.09 21.03
CA LEU A 431 -2.33 24.21 20.91
C LEU A 431 -2.17 23.81 19.43
N PRO A 432 -1.02 24.10 18.80
CA PRO A 432 -0.78 23.77 17.40
C PRO A 432 -0.97 22.28 17.11
N GLU A 433 -1.75 21.98 16.07
CA GLU A 433 -1.96 20.62 15.60
C GLU A 433 -0.92 20.24 14.53
N PRO A 434 -0.43 18.99 14.55
CA PRO A 434 0.53 18.51 13.56
C PRO A 434 -0.15 18.36 12.19
N LYS A 435 0.43 18.96 11.16
CA LYS A 435 -0.04 18.91 9.77
C LYS A 435 1.03 18.35 8.85
N TRP A 436 0.62 17.40 8.01
CA TRP A 436 1.45 16.91 6.91
C TRP A 436 1.51 17.97 5.81
N VAL A 437 2.72 18.28 5.35
CA VAL A 437 2.97 19.20 4.25
C VAL A 437 3.77 18.46 3.19
N VAL A 438 3.41 18.66 1.93
CA VAL A 438 4.07 18.01 0.79
C VAL A 438 4.80 19.03 -0.07
N SER A 439 5.96 18.65 -0.56
CA SER A 439 6.73 19.41 -1.54
C SER A 439 7.33 18.45 -2.58
N PRO A 440 7.64 18.92 -3.81
CA PRO A 440 8.46 18.14 -4.72
C PRO A 440 9.79 17.80 -4.05
N CYS A 441 10.25 16.55 -4.16
CA CYS A 441 11.49 16.18 -3.52
C CYS A 441 12.67 16.84 -4.26
N ALA A 442 13.38 17.73 -3.56
CA ALA A 442 14.49 18.52 -4.09
C ALA A 442 15.86 17.80 -4.00
N GLU A 443 15.90 16.64 -3.36
CA GLU A 443 17.13 15.91 -3.11
C GLU A 443 17.51 14.98 -4.27
N GLY A 444 18.80 14.91 -4.59
CA GLY A 444 19.32 14.04 -5.65
C GLY A 444 18.95 14.52 -7.06
N THR A 445 19.34 13.72 -8.05
CA THR A 445 19.02 14.01 -9.46
C THR A 445 17.60 13.55 -9.76
N GLN A 446 16.78 14.43 -10.32
CA GLN A 446 15.49 14.03 -10.87
C GLN A 446 15.70 13.24 -12.16
N ILE A 447 15.35 11.95 -12.14
CA ILE A 447 15.56 11.03 -13.28
C ILE A 447 14.31 10.81 -14.16
N PHE A 448 13.22 11.50 -13.86
CA PHE A 448 11.95 11.46 -14.60
C PHE A 448 11.63 12.87 -15.11
N ASP A 449 10.87 12.95 -16.20
CA ASP A 449 10.47 14.24 -16.77
C ASP A 449 9.28 14.82 -16.01
N GLU A 450 9.09 16.14 -15.97
CA GLU A 450 8.02 16.76 -15.16
C GLU A 450 6.63 16.29 -15.57
N GLU A 451 6.44 15.92 -16.84
CA GLU A 451 5.22 15.36 -17.40
C GLU A 451 4.84 14.00 -16.76
N ASP A 452 5.83 13.28 -16.22
CA ASP A 452 5.67 12.00 -15.52
C ASP A 452 5.34 12.17 -14.03
N ARG A 453 5.30 13.42 -13.53
CA ARG A 453 4.92 13.69 -12.13
C ARG A 453 3.45 13.33 -11.90
N VAL A 454 3.19 12.48 -10.91
CA VAL A 454 1.83 12.12 -10.47
C VAL A 454 1.38 12.99 -9.30
N GLY A 455 0.08 13.03 -9.02
CA GLY A 455 -0.49 13.70 -7.86
C GLY A 455 0.03 13.13 -6.53
N THR A 456 -0.17 13.87 -5.45
CA THR A 456 0.37 13.54 -4.12
C THR A 456 -0.54 12.57 -3.37
N ILE A 457 0.04 11.61 -2.66
CA ILE A 457 -0.69 10.70 -1.77
C ILE A 457 -0.36 10.95 -0.31
N HIS A 458 -1.37 11.14 0.54
CA HIS A 458 -1.16 11.36 1.97
C HIS A 458 -0.48 10.13 2.61
N PRO A 459 0.60 10.29 3.40
CA PRO A 459 1.44 9.18 3.85
C PRO A 459 0.72 8.20 4.79
N VAL A 460 -0.25 8.70 5.57
CA VAL A 460 -1.09 7.89 6.47
C VAL A 460 -2.40 7.40 5.85
N TYR A 461 -3.15 8.24 5.12
CA TYR A 461 -4.52 7.93 4.67
C TYR A 461 -4.63 7.35 3.25
N THR A 462 -3.51 7.31 2.52
CA THR A 462 -3.38 6.67 1.19
C THR A 462 -4.35 7.19 0.12
N ILE A 463 -4.81 8.42 0.25
CA ILE A 463 -5.59 9.18 -0.74
C ILE A 463 -4.99 10.59 -0.87
N PRO A 464 -5.39 11.40 -1.89
CA PRO A 464 -4.96 12.79 -1.96
C PRO A 464 -5.26 13.56 -0.67
N GLN A 465 -4.37 14.47 -0.29
CA GLN A 465 -4.50 15.22 0.97
C GLN A 465 -5.78 16.06 1.02
N GLU A 466 -6.15 16.69 -0.09
CA GLU A 466 -7.40 17.44 -0.20
C GLU A 466 -8.63 16.58 0.13
N SER A 467 -8.66 15.32 -0.31
CA SER A 467 -9.76 14.40 -0.02
C SER A 467 -9.83 14.04 1.48
N VAL A 468 -8.68 13.99 2.17
CA VAL A 468 -8.62 13.79 3.63
C VAL A 468 -9.16 15.03 4.34
N ASP A 469 -8.67 16.20 3.95
CA ASP A 469 -8.97 17.48 4.59
C ASP A 469 -10.47 17.80 4.43
N ASP A 470 -11.03 17.64 3.23
CA ASP A 470 -12.44 17.88 2.93
C ASP A 470 -13.36 16.97 3.74
N MET A 471 -13.08 15.65 3.77
CA MET A 471 -13.91 14.70 4.50
C MET A 471 -13.85 14.95 6.01
N LYS A 472 -12.65 15.21 6.56
CA LYS A 472 -12.49 15.52 7.99
C LYS A 472 -13.19 16.82 8.35
N ALA A 473 -13.02 17.88 7.56
CA ALA A 473 -13.69 19.16 7.79
C ALA A 473 -15.21 19.01 7.77
N TYR A 474 -15.74 18.24 6.82
CA TYR A 474 -17.16 17.94 6.74
C TYR A 474 -17.68 17.26 8.02
N PHE A 475 -17.08 16.16 8.46
CA PHE A 475 -17.56 15.44 9.65
C PHE A 475 -17.22 16.11 10.99
N ALA A 476 -16.23 17.01 11.03
CA ALA A 476 -15.97 17.88 12.18
C ALA A 476 -17.07 18.93 12.36
N SER A 477 -17.65 19.43 11.26
CA SER A 477 -18.74 20.43 11.29
C SER A 477 -20.10 19.87 11.74
N ARG A 478 -20.28 18.53 11.72
CA ARG A 478 -21.55 17.88 12.08
C ARG A 478 -21.61 17.60 13.58
N GLN A 479 -22.68 18.08 14.23
CA GLN A 479 -22.93 17.77 15.64
C GLN A 479 -23.50 16.35 15.79
N GLY A 480 -22.80 15.49 16.53
CA GLY A 480 -23.23 14.11 16.79
C GLY A 480 -23.20 13.22 15.55
N PHE A 481 -23.98 12.14 15.61
CA PHE A 481 -24.29 11.27 14.47
C PHE A 481 -25.76 11.36 14.12
#